data_AF-A0A7S8IES9-F1
#
_entry.id   AF-A0A7S8IES9-F1
#
_cell.length_a   1.000
_cell.length_b   1.000
_cell.length_c   1.000
_cell.angle_alpha   90.00
_cell.angle_beta   90.00
_cell.angle_gamma   90.00
#
_symmetry.space_group_name_H-M   'P 1'
#
loop_
_entity.id
_entity.type
_entity.pdbx_description
1 polymer ?
#
loop_
_entity_poly.entity_id
_entity_poly.type
_entity_poly.pdbx_seq_one_letter_code
_entity_poly.pdbx_strand_id
1 'polypeptide(L)'
;MPPRTEAERTELKQLIDAVREGVYIETQEALTELRERGWLHDGSLNGAPLAGARLNGTDLRGAILSRADLSNADLNVAQLDRVRLTGAKLVGARLQGSSMMEADLMDAHLMGANLTDVKLNGTNLTYADLEQAVLCNSSLREANLSGAELQGADLTGAQLAYATLLNTRLVQANLTYASLTSADLREAVLRQATLHNTNCIKTNFSGVDLTEAEFTDALFGHTIITGTDMSQALSLPTIRHAAPSFIDVSTLLKSGLLPEDFLRGIGLPDELTDHLAELRRRSVSWHSVLITYSQEDRLFAEALYEALQDRGIRCWLNGYDNSTAEMDAGIHPWDAVLLCCSRASLTKGWAAREARWALEREGSRKKRFRKQVLLPLNLDNYLFTETCRTRLPGWERIVDRKIFAFLDYATSGMFDLQVDQLVNALGINGDLTLPNDNFVL
;
A
#
# COMPACT_ATOMS: atom_id res chain seq x y z
N MET A 1 15.61 -33.69 -19.10
CA MET A 1 14.51 -34.68 -19.20
C MET A 1 14.67 -35.57 -17.97
N PRO A 2 13.64 -35.83 -17.13
CA PRO A 2 13.86 -36.54 -15.87
C PRO A 2 14.51 -37.91 -16.15
N PRO A 3 15.37 -38.41 -15.24
CA PRO A 3 16.10 -39.67 -15.45
C PRO A 3 15.12 -40.78 -15.87
N ARG A 4 15.34 -41.29 -17.08
CA ARG A 4 14.43 -42.20 -17.79
C ARG A 4 14.61 -43.64 -17.30
N THR A 5 15.78 -43.95 -16.75
CA THR A 5 16.16 -45.28 -16.27
C THR A 5 16.43 -45.29 -14.76
N GLU A 6 16.28 -46.46 -14.13
CA GLU A 6 16.57 -46.64 -12.70
C GLU A 6 18.04 -46.42 -12.36
N ALA A 7 18.95 -46.69 -13.31
CA ALA A 7 20.37 -46.40 -13.17
C ALA A 7 20.65 -44.89 -13.12
N GLU A 8 20.07 -44.11 -14.05
CA GLU A 8 20.18 -42.64 -14.04
C GLU A 8 19.58 -42.02 -12.76
N ARG A 9 18.49 -42.61 -12.23
CA ARG A 9 17.92 -42.17 -10.95
C ARG A 9 18.84 -42.44 -9.77
N THR A 10 19.48 -43.61 -9.77
CA THR A 10 20.41 -44.02 -8.72
C THR A 10 21.66 -43.15 -8.72
N GLU A 11 22.20 -42.86 -9.90
CA GLU A 11 23.40 -42.04 -10.05
C GLU A 11 23.10 -40.54 -9.82
N LEU A 12 21.92 -40.03 -10.21
CA LEU A 12 21.45 -38.69 -9.79
C LEU A 12 21.34 -38.59 -8.27
N LYS A 13 20.81 -39.65 -7.63
CA LYS A 13 20.73 -39.71 -6.18
C LYS A 13 22.12 -39.71 -5.54
N GLN A 14 23.08 -40.44 -6.10
CA GLN A 14 24.48 -40.42 -5.62
C GLN A 14 25.12 -39.04 -5.74
N LEU A 15 24.91 -38.32 -6.85
CA LEU A 15 25.43 -36.96 -7.01
C LEU A 15 24.76 -35.97 -6.05
N ILE A 16 23.44 -36.08 -5.84
CA ILE A 16 22.72 -35.27 -4.85
C ILE A 16 23.19 -35.59 -3.43
N ASP A 17 23.42 -36.86 -3.12
CA ASP A 17 23.92 -37.29 -1.81
C ASP A 17 25.38 -36.82 -1.62
N ALA A 18 26.22 -36.82 -2.65
CA ALA A 18 27.56 -36.24 -2.60
C ALA A 18 27.53 -34.72 -2.32
N VAL A 19 26.62 -33.99 -2.97
CA VAL A 19 26.35 -32.56 -2.69
C VAL A 19 25.86 -32.35 -1.24
N ARG A 20 25.20 -33.33 -0.63
CA ARG A 20 24.78 -33.28 0.79
C ARG A 20 25.89 -33.66 1.77
N GLU A 21 26.73 -34.63 1.42
CA GLU A 21 27.85 -35.11 2.25
C GLU A 21 28.98 -34.08 2.34
N GLY A 22 29.19 -33.31 1.26
CA GLY A 22 29.80 -31.98 1.27
C GLY A 22 31.28 -31.90 1.58
N VAL A 23 32.08 -32.20 0.55
CA VAL A 23 33.43 -31.70 0.36
C VAL A 23 33.40 -30.74 -0.83
N TYR A 24 33.94 -29.52 -0.69
CA TYR A 24 33.81 -28.45 -1.70
C TYR A 24 34.18 -28.90 -3.13
N ILE A 25 35.29 -29.65 -3.28
CA ILE A 25 35.74 -30.16 -4.57
C ILE A 25 34.73 -31.16 -5.13
N GLU A 26 34.28 -32.11 -4.31
CA GLU A 26 33.30 -33.14 -4.71
C GLU A 26 31.94 -32.53 -5.05
N THR A 27 31.49 -31.51 -4.31
CA THR A 27 30.27 -30.76 -4.64
C THR A 27 30.40 -30.10 -6.00
N GLN A 28 31.54 -29.49 -6.30
CA GLN A 28 31.72 -28.75 -7.55
C GLN A 28 31.95 -29.68 -8.74
N GLU A 29 32.62 -30.81 -8.53
CA GLU A 29 32.70 -31.91 -9.48
C GLU A 29 31.31 -32.49 -9.75
N ALA A 30 30.51 -32.79 -8.71
CA ALA A 30 29.16 -33.31 -8.86
C ALA A 30 28.24 -32.32 -9.60
N LEU A 31 28.31 -31.02 -9.31
CA LEU A 31 27.57 -29.99 -10.06
C LEU A 31 28.04 -29.86 -11.50
N THR A 32 29.33 -30.01 -11.75
CA THR A 32 29.90 -30.01 -13.11
C THR A 32 29.44 -31.24 -13.88
N GLU A 33 29.46 -32.41 -13.24
CA GLU A 33 29.01 -33.67 -13.81
C GLU A 33 27.50 -33.65 -14.13
N LEU A 34 26.68 -33.06 -13.25
CA LEU A 34 25.25 -32.82 -13.54
C LEU A 34 25.05 -31.94 -14.78
N ARG A 35 25.91 -30.92 -14.99
CA ARG A 35 25.89 -30.05 -16.18
C ARG A 35 26.33 -30.80 -17.44
N GLU A 36 27.45 -31.52 -17.39
CA GLU A 36 28.03 -32.23 -18.54
C GLU A 36 27.17 -33.40 -19.03
N ARG A 37 26.52 -34.12 -18.10
CA ARG A 37 25.70 -35.30 -18.44
C ARG A 37 24.33 -34.96 -19.03
N GLY A 38 23.99 -33.67 -19.18
CA GLY A 38 22.73 -33.23 -19.79
C GLY A 38 21.46 -33.65 -19.00
N TRP A 39 21.62 -34.14 -17.77
CA TRP A 39 20.50 -34.34 -16.83
C TRP A 39 19.84 -33.02 -16.45
N LEU A 40 20.63 -31.94 -16.56
CA LEU A 40 20.21 -30.55 -16.64
C LEU A 40 20.18 -30.17 -18.13
N HIS A 41 19.02 -30.05 -18.76
CA HIS A 41 18.98 -29.33 -20.05
C HIS A 41 19.05 -27.83 -19.74
N ASP A 42 19.90 -27.11 -20.48
CA ASP A 42 20.19 -25.68 -20.32
C ASP A 42 20.65 -25.25 -18.91
N GLY A 43 21.33 -26.13 -18.15
CA GLY A 43 21.80 -25.82 -16.80
C GLY A 43 20.67 -25.72 -15.75
N SER A 44 19.52 -26.34 -16.02
CA SER A 44 18.35 -26.30 -15.14
C SER A 44 18.28 -27.41 -14.10
N LEU A 45 18.42 -27.02 -12.82
CA LEU A 45 18.15 -27.76 -11.59
C LEU A 45 16.73 -27.49 -11.06
N ASN A 46 15.77 -27.24 -11.95
CA ASN A 46 14.40 -26.91 -11.53
C ASN A 46 13.78 -28.06 -10.72
N GLY A 47 13.19 -27.73 -9.58
CA GLY A 47 12.58 -28.72 -8.69
C GLY A 47 13.56 -29.67 -7.99
N ALA A 48 14.87 -29.40 -8.05
CA ALA A 48 15.86 -30.30 -7.46
C ALA A 48 15.71 -30.40 -5.92
N PRO A 49 15.76 -31.61 -5.33
CA PRO A 49 15.61 -31.82 -3.89
C PRO A 49 16.93 -31.62 -3.14
N LEU A 50 17.44 -30.39 -3.14
CA LEU A 50 18.72 -29.97 -2.54
C LEU A 50 18.58 -29.52 -1.07
N ALA A 51 17.55 -29.95 -0.36
CA ALA A 51 17.38 -29.63 1.05
C ALA A 51 18.60 -30.13 1.84
N GLY A 52 19.17 -29.26 2.68
CA GLY A 52 20.39 -29.53 3.46
C GLY A 52 21.68 -29.68 2.65
N ALA A 53 21.67 -29.38 1.34
CA ALA A 53 22.85 -29.46 0.49
C ALA A 53 23.98 -28.54 0.98
N ARG A 54 25.23 -28.97 0.84
CA ARG A 54 26.43 -28.18 1.14
C ARG A 54 26.98 -27.59 -0.16
N LEU A 55 26.58 -26.36 -0.44
CA LEU A 55 26.85 -25.59 -1.65
C LEU A 55 27.70 -24.33 -1.36
N ASN A 56 28.41 -24.31 -0.22
CA ASN A 56 29.19 -23.16 0.20
C ASN A 56 30.28 -22.83 -0.82
N GLY A 57 30.39 -21.56 -1.22
CA GLY A 57 31.37 -21.08 -2.19
C GLY A 57 31.19 -21.57 -3.63
N THR A 58 30.16 -22.36 -3.93
CA THR A 58 29.95 -22.92 -5.27
C THR A 58 29.61 -21.82 -6.30
N ASP A 59 30.00 -22.06 -7.55
CA ASP A 59 29.64 -21.19 -8.69
C ASP A 59 28.38 -21.68 -9.39
N LEU A 60 27.27 -21.00 -9.08
CA LEU A 60 25.93 -21.22 -9.60
C LEU A 60 25.41 -20.02 -10.39
N ARG A 61 26.31 -19.15 -10.88
CA ARG A 61 25.93 -17.98 -11.68
C ARG A 61 25.13 -18.38 -12.91
N GLY A 62 24.00 -17.72 -13.12
CA GLY A 62 23.07 -18.00 -14.22
C GLY A 62 22.34 -19.35 -14.16
N ALA A 63 22.53 -20.14 -13.10
CA ALA A 63 21.86 -21.43 -12.96
C ALA A 63 20.34 -21.25 -12.85
N ILE A 64 19.58 -22.25 -13.29
CA ILE A 64 18.13 -22.25 -13.19
C ILE A 64 17.72 -23.24 -12.11
N LEU A 65 17.30 -22.73 -10.97
CA LEU A 65 16.90 -23.45 -9.75
C LEU A 65 15.44 -23.17 -9.41
N SER A 66 14.61 -22.83 -10.40
CA SER A 66 13.20 -22.50 -10.19
C SER A 66 12.49 -23.68 -9.52
N ARG A 67 11.75 -23.41 -8.45
CA ARG A 67 11.05 -24.40 -7.62
C ARG A 67 11.94 -25.46 -6.97
N ALA A 68 13.27 -25.31 -6.97
CA ALA A 68 14.16 -26.21 -6.25
C ALA A 68 13.88 -26.13 -4.74
N ASP A 69 14.10 -27.24 -4.05
CA ASP A 69 14.09 -27.27 -2.60
C ASP A 69 15.53 -27.14 -2.10
N LEU A 70 15.88 -25.97 -1.59
CA LEU A 70 17.16 -25.60 -0.97
C LEU A 70 16.96 -25.32 0.53
N SER A 71 15.90 -25.86 1.14
CA SER A 71 15.60 -25.62 2.55
C SER A 71 16.78 -26.08 3.42
N ASN A 72 17.24 -25.23 4.32
CA ASN A 72 18.42 -25.44 5.18
C ASN A 72 19.74 -25.74 4.42
N ALA A 73 19.83 -25.46 3.13
CA ALA A 73 21.08 -25.61 2.38
C ALA A 73 22.14 -24.59 2.88
N ASP A 74 23.40 -24.99 2.84
CA ASP A 74 24.54 -24.11 3.09
C ASP A 74 25.01 -23.51 1.75
N LEU A 75 24.67 -22.25 1.50
CA LEU A 75 25.03 -21.44 0.35
C LEU A 75 25.94 -20.26 0.74
N ASN A 76 26.58 -20.33 1.92
CA ASN A 76 27.47 -19.25 2.38
C ASN A 76 28.55 -19.00 1.31
N VAL A 77 28.82 -17.72 1.03
CA VAL A 77 29.78 -17.23 0.03
C VAL A 77 29.63 -17.78 -1.40
N ALA A 78 28.52 -18.45 -1.72
CA ALA A 78 28.23 -18.94 -3.07
C ALA A 78 28.07 -17.79 -4.08
N GLN A 79 28.40 -18.06 -5.34
CA GLN A 79 28.21 -17.14 -6.45
C GLN A 79 26.92 -17.51 -7.19
N LEU A 80 25.87 -16.72 -6.98
CA LEU A 80 24.50 -16.93 -7.45
C LEU A 80 24.01 -15.75 -8.31
N ASP A 81 24.92 -14.93 -8.84
CA ASP A 81 24.55 -13.81 -9.71
C ASP A 81 23.74 -14.32 -10.91
N ARG A 82 22.63 -13.63 -11.23
CA ARG A 82 21.69 -13.96 -12.30
C ARG A 82 21.05 -15.36 -12.20
N VAL A 83 21.09 -15.99 -11.02
CA VAL A 83 20.40 -17.26 -10.79
C VAL A 83 18.88 -17.06 -10.90
N ARG A 84 18.17 -18.06 -11.43
CA ARG A 84 16.70 -18.11 -11.42
C ARG A 84 16.22 -19.05 -10.31
N LEU A 85 15.69 -18.49 -9.24
CA LEU A 85 15.14 -19.16 -8.06
C LEU A 85 13.63 -18.94 -7.92
N THR A 86 12.93 -18.60 -9.00
CA THR A 86 11.48 -18.38 -9.00
C THR A 86 10.73 -19.53 -8.31
N GLY A 87 9.98 -19.24 -7.25
CA GLY A 87 9.22 -20.22 -6.47
C GLY A 87 10.07 -21.27 -5.72
N ALA A 88 11.38 -21.07 -5.58
CA ALA A 88 12.26 -22.00 -4.86
C ALA A 88 12.04 -21.93 -3.35
N LYS A 89 12.27 -23.05 -2.65
CA LYS A 89 12.23 -23.09 -1.18
C LYS A 89 13.63 -22.92 -0.64
N LEU A 90 13.87 -21.84 0.08
CA LEU A 90 15.12 -21.51 0.77
C LEU A 90 14.89 -21.32 2.28
N VAL A 91 13.85 -21.94 2.83
CA VAL A 91 13.49 -21.81 4.25
C VAL A 91 14.69 -22.22 5.11
N GLY A 92 15.13 -21.33 5.99
CA GLY A 92 16.30 -21.54 6.85
C GLY A 92 17.65 -21.71 6.12
N ALA A 93 17.72 -21.40 4.82
CA ALA A 93 18.98 -21.50 4.07
C ALA A 93 20.03 -20.51 4.61
N ARG A 94 21.30 -20.91 4.57
CA ARG A 94 22.43 -20.07 5.01
C ARG A 94 23.09 -19.47 3.77
N LEU A 95 22.95 -18.17 3.56
CA LEU A 95 23.43 -17.47 2.37
C LEU A 95 24.50 -16.41 2.72
N GLN A 96 25.05 -16.42 3.94
CA GLN A 96 25.90 -15.33 4.43
C GLN A 96 27.07 -15.04 3.49
N GLY A 97 27.22 -13.76 3.11
CA GLY A 97 28.28 -13.28 2.24
C GLY A 97 28.21 -13.78 0.79
N SER A 98 27.12 -14.43 0.37
CA SER A 98 26.90 -14.82 -1.02
C SER A 98 26.65 -13.61 -1.93
N SER A 99 26.79 -13.83 -3.24
CA SER A 99 26.42 -12.84 -4.26
C SER A 99 25.23 -13.33 -5.06
N MET A 100 24.16 -12.57 -5.12
CA MET A 100 22.90 -12.87 -5.82
C MET A 100 22.46 -11.70 -6.70
N MET A 101 23.43 -10.96 -7.25
CA MET A 101 23.15 -9.75 -8.03
C MET A 101 22.34 -10.11 -9.28
N GLU A 102 21.31 -9.32 -9.58
CA GLU A 102 20.41 -9.53 -10.72
C GLU A 102 19.72 -10.92 -10.73
N ALA A 103 19.63 -11.59 -9.58
CA ALA A 103 18.92 -12.86 -9.45
C ALA A 103 17.40 -12.68 -9.52
N ASP A 104 16.69 -13.75 -9.89
CA ASP A 104 15.23 -13.80 -9.87
C ASP A 104 14.74 -14.73 -8.76
N LEU A 105 14.21 -14.16 -7.68
CA LEU A 105 13.63 -14.81 -6.52
C LEU A 105 12.13 -14.51 -6.39
N MET A 106 11.45 -14.20 -7.51
CA MET A 106 9.99 -14.04 -7.49
C MET A 106 9.30 -15.26 -6.86
N ASP A 107 8.37 -15.03 -5.94
CA ASP A 107 7.65 -16.07 -5.17
C ASP A 107 8.57 -17.04 -4.38
N ALA A 108 9.84 -16.73 -4.15
CA ALA A 108 10.74 -17.62 -3.40
C ALA A 108 10.40 -17.61 -1.89
N HIS A 109 10.54 -18.77 -1.24
CA HIS A 109 10.28 -18.93 0.20
C HIS A 109 11.60 -18.88 0.98
N LEU A 110 11.94 -17.73 1.54
CA LEU A 110 13.16 -17.44 2.29
C LEU A 110 12.90 -17.24 3.79
N MET A 111 11.77 -17.71 4.32
CA MET A 111 11.44 -17.60 5.74
C MET A 111 12.61 -18.10 6.62
N GLY A 112 13.06 -17.24 7.54
CA GLY A 112 14.18 -17.52 8.45
C GLY A 112 15.55 -17.71 7.80
N ALA A 113 15.72 -17.41 6.50
CA ALA A 113 17.01 -17.51 5.83
C ALA A 113 18.01 -16.48 6.36
N ASN A 114 19.29 -16.85 6.43
CA ASN A 114 20.36 -15.93 6.79
C ASN A 114 20.99 -15.32 5.54
N LEU A 115 20.62 -14.08 5.24
CA LEU A 115 21.07 -13.23 4.13
C LEU A 115 22.04 -12.13 4.61
N THR A 116 22.72 -12.33 5.74
CA THR A 116 23.69 -11.36 6.27
C THR A 116 24.83 -11.13 5.26
N ASP A 117 25.17 -9.85 5.02
CA ASP A 117 26.22 -9.43 4.08
C ASP A 117 26.01 -9.89 2.62
N VAL A 118 24.79 -10.29 2.22
CA VAL A 118 24.51 -10.75 0.84
C VAL A 118 24.39 -9.57 -0.12
N LYS A 119 24.88 -9.76 -1.35
CA LYS A 119 24.69 -8.81 -2.45
C LYS A 119 23.44 -9.17 -3.26
N LEU A 120 22.35 -8.44 -3.05
CA LEU A 120 21.04 -8.54 -3.71
C LEU A 120 20.77 -7.36 -4.65
N ASN A 121 21.81 -6.77 -5.25
CA ASN A 121 21.63 -5.60 -6.11
C ASN A 121 20.84 -5.97 -7.38
N GLY A 122 19.79 -5.20 -7.69
CA GLY A 122 18.94 -5.44 -8.86
C GLY A 122 18.16 -6.75 -8.81
N THR A 123 18.10 -7.42 -7.66
CA THR A 123 17.43 -8.70 -7.50
C THR A 123 15.91 -8.54 -7.52
N ASN A 124 15.21 -9.46 -8.19
CA ASN A 124 13.74 -9.52 -8.15
C ASN A 124 13.28 -10.41 -6.98
N LEU A 125 12.70 -9.81 -5.95
CA LEU A 125 12.10 -10.44 -4.76
C LEU A 125 10.58 -10.22 -4.72
N THR A 126 9.95 -9.96 -5.87
CA THR A 126 8.51 -9.71 -5.94
C THR A 126 7.74 -10.91 -5.36
N TYR A 127 6.83 -10.66 -4.41
CA TYR A 127 6.07 -11.67 -3.66
C TYR A 127 6.91 -12.74 -2.93
N ALA A 128 8.20 -12.49 -2.68
CA ALA A 128 9.01 -13.40 -1.89
C ALA A 128 8.57 -13.40 -0.42
N ASP A 129 8.60 -14.58 0.21
CA ASP A 129 8.40 -14.74 1.65
C ASP A 129 9.76 -14.65 2.35
N LEU A 130 10.00 -13.56 3.06
CA LEU A 130 11.21 -13.24 3.82
C LEU A 130 10.87 -13.08 5.31
N GLU A 131 9.78 -13.70 5.80
CA GLU A 131 9.41 -13.62 7.21
C GLU A 131 10.56 -14.10 8.10
N GLN A 132 10.89 -13.32 9.14
CA GLN A 132 12.00 -13.61 10.07
C GLN A 132 13.38 -13.80 9.42
N ALA A 133 13.57 -13.39 8.16
CA ALA A 133 14.87 -13.47 7.50
C ALA A 133 15.86 -12.46 8.10
N VAL A 134 17.15 -12.81 8.10
CA VAL A 134 18.23 -11.95 8.59
C VAL A 134 18.95 -11.33 7.40
N LEU A 135 18.71 -10.05 7.13
CA LEU A 135 19.24 -9.25 6.02
C LEU A 135 20.28 -8.22 6.49
N CYS A 136 20.88 -8.42 7.67
CA CYS A 136 21.85 -7.52 8.27
C CYS A 136 22.98 -7.15 7.29
N ASN A 137 23.24 -5.85 7.11
CA ASN A 137 24.27 -5.28 6.23
C ASN A 137 24.21 -5.75 4.76
N SER A 138 23.12 -6.39 4.34
CA SER A 138 22.95 -6.82 2.96
C SER A 138 22.74 -5.63 2.03
N SER A 139 23.14 -5.78 0.77
CA SER A 139 22.98 -4.75 -0.25
C SER A 139 21.81 -5.11 -1.15
N LEU A 140 20.67 -4.42 -0.99
CA LEU A 140 19.46 -4.56 -1.80
C LEU A 140 19.25 -3.35 -2.73
N ARG A 141 20.35 -2.74 -3.20
CA ARG A 141 20.26 -1.54 -4.04
C ARG A 141 19.52 -1.88 -5.33
N GLU A 142 18.53 -1.07 -5.70
CA GLU A 142 17.71 -1.28 -6.90
C GLU A 142 16.95 -2.62 -6.93
N ALA A 143 16.83 -3.32 -5.80
CA ALA A 143 16.07 -4.56 -5.72
C ALA A 143 14.55 -4.27 -5.79
N ASN A 144 13.79 -5.20 -6.36
CA ASN A 144 12.33 -5.13 -6.39
C ASN A 144 11.73 -6.10 -5.36
N LEU A 145 11.25 -5.57 -4.24
CA LEU A 145 10.56 -6.29 -3.16
C LEU A 145 9.04 -6.09 -3.19
N SER A 146 8.45 -5.71 -4.34
CA SER A 146 7.02 -5.41 -4.42
C SER A 146 6.18 -6.59 -3.93
N GLY A 147 5.29 -6.34 -2.97
CA GLY A 147 4.42 -7.36 -2.37
C GLY A 147 5.14 -8.46 -1.57
N ALA A 148 6.43 -8.31 -1.25
CA ALA A 148 7.15 -9.26 -0.41
C ALA A 148 6.70 -9.21 1.06
N GLU A 149 6.83 -10.34 1.75
CA GLU A 149 6.53 -10.48 3.18
C GLU A 149 7.83 -10.44 3.99
N LEU A 150 8.04 -9.41 4.80
CA LEU A 150 9.23 -9.21 5.66
C LEU A 150 8.83 -9.10 7.14
N GLN A 151 7.77 -9.79 7.56
CA GLN A 151 7.31 -9.70 8.94
C GLN A 151 8.40 -10.18 9.92
N GLY A 152 8.80 -9.29 10.83
CA GLY A 152 9.87 -9.53 11.80
C GLY A 152 11.26 -9.76 11.23
N ALA A 153 11.50 -9.40 9.96
CA ALA A 153 12.82 -9.51 9.36
C ALA A 153 13.81 -8.51 9.98
N ASP A 154 15.09 -8.89 10.06
CA ASP A 154 16.17 -8.02 10.53
C ASP A 154 16.94 -7.41 9.36
N LEU A 155 16.64 -6.16 9.04
CA LEU A 155 17.30 -5.35 8.01
C LEU A 155 18.30 -4.36 8.62
N THR A 156 18.87 -4.64 9.80
CA THR A 156 19.83 -3.74 10.43
C THR A 156 21.00 -3.43 9.48
N GLY A 157 21.24 -2.15 9.20
CA GLY A 157 22.30 -1.69 8.30
C GLY A 157 22.12 -2.04 6.82
N ALA A 158 20.96 -2.58 6.41
CA ALA A 158 20.70 -2.95 5.02
C ALA A 158 20.72 -1.73 4.07
N GLN A 159 21.25 -1.91 2.87
CA GLN A 159 21.32 -0.88 1.85
C GLN A 159 20.19 -1.05 0.83
N LEU A 160 19.10 -0.31 0.99
CA LEU A 160 17.88 -0.36 0.17
C LEU A 160 17.76 0.87 -0.77
N ALA A 161 18.88 1.51 -1.10
CA ALA A 161 18.85 2.68 -1.96
C ALA A 161 18.23 2.34 -3.33
N TYR A 162 17.25 3.13 -3.76
CA TYR A 162 16.49 2.92 -5.01
C TYR A 162 15.70 1.60 -5.08
N ALA A 163 15.52 0.89 -3.97
CA ALA A 163 14.71 -0.33 -3.95
C ALA A 163 13.22 0.00 -4.09
N THR A 164 12.47 -0.91 -4.73
CA THR A 164 11.01 -0.85 -4.80
C THR A 164 10.43 -1.75 -3.72
N LEU A 165 9.70 -1.18 -2.76
CA LEU A 165 9.00 -1.86 -1.67
C LEU A 165 7.49 -1.57 -1.71
N LEU A 166 6.92 -1.44 -2.92
CA LEU A 166 5.50 -1.19 -3.14
C LEU A 166 4.66 -2.34 -2.55
N ASN A 167 3.67 -2.03 -1.72
CA ASN A 167 2.82 -3.04 -1.03
C ASN A 167 3.59 -4.07 -0.18
N THR A 168 4.84 -3.79 0.19
CA THR A 168 5.66 -4.71 1.01
C THR A 168 5.20 -4.72 2.46
N ARG A 169 5.21 -5.88 3.10
CA ARG A 169 4.80 -6.03 4.50
C ARG A 169 6.01 -6.13 5.42
N LEU A 170 6.31 -5.04 6.11
CA LEU A 170 7.44 -4.86 7.03
C LEU A 170 6.99 -4.82 8.50
N VAL A 171 5.90 -5.53 8.84
CA VAL A 171 5.35 -5.55 10.20
C VAL A 171 6.42 -6.05 11.17
N GLN A 172 6.71 -5.31 12.24
CA GLN A 172 7.74 -5.64 13.24
C GLN A 172 9.16 -5.81 12.66
N ALA A 173 9.43 -5.34 11.44
CA ALA A 173 10.76 -5.42 10.85
C ALA A 173 11.72 -4.42 11.51
N ASN A 174 12.98 -4.80 11.65
CA ASN A 174 14.03 -3.93 12.18
C ASN A 174 14.83 -3.30 11.02
N LEU A 175 14.66 -2.01 10.78
CA LEU A 175 15.41 -1.23 9.77
C LEU A 175 16.46 -0.30 10.41
N THR A 176 16.91 -0.59 11.63
CA THR A 176 17.87 0.24 12.35
C THR A 176 19.16 0.43 11.54
N TYR A 177 19.62 1.67 11.37
CA TYR A 177 20.76 2.05 10.52
C TYR A 177 20.64 1.71 9.01
N ALA A 178 19.47 1.24 8.55
CA ALA A 178 19.28 0.97 7.13
C ALA A 178 19.29 2.26 6.29
N SER A 179 19.58 2.12 5.00
CA SER A 179 19.47 3.23 4.04
C SER A 179 18.33 2.98 3.05
N LEU A 180 17.25 3.75 3.18
CA LEU A 180 16.09 3.79 2.29
C LEU A 180 16.20 4.92 1.26
N THR A 181 17.40 5.43 0.98
CA THR A 181 17.59 6.61 0.12
C THR A 181 16.91 6.39 -1.24
N SER A 182 15.97 7.24 -1.61
CA SER A 182 15.20 7.12 -2.86
C SER A 182 14.45 5.79 -3.04
N ALA A 183 14.18 5.05 -1.95
CA ALA A 183 13.35 3.85 -1.99
C ALA A 183 11.87 4.21 -2.12
N ASP A 184 11.11 3.34 -2.78
CA ASP A 184 9.66 3.48 -2.97
C ASP A 184 8.91 2.54 -2.01
N LEU A 185 8.38 3.05 -0.90
CA LEU A 185 7.58 2.26 0.05
C LEU A 185 6.08 2.49 -0.12
N ARG A 186 5.59 2.94 -1.28
CA ARG A 186 4.16 3.21 -1.45
C ARG A 186 3.29 2.04 -0.99
N GLU A 187 2.24 2.34 -0.23
CA GLU A 187 1.28 1.36 0.30
C GLU A 187 1.91 0.21 1.12
N ALA A 188 3.16 0.36 1.57
CA ALA A 188 3.81 -0.62 2.44
C ALA A 188 3.21 -0.61 3.84
N VAL A 189 3.37 -1.71 4.57
CA VAL A 189 2.88 -1.87 5.94
C VAL A 189 4.06 -1.94 6.90
N LEU A 190 4.33 -0.86 7.65
CA LEU A 190 5.45 -0.73 8.59
C LEU A 190 4.97 -0.75 10.05
N ARG A 191 3.86 -1.43 10.34
CA ARG A 191 3.31 -1.49 11.69
C ARG A 191 4.34 -2.04 12.68
N GLN A 192 4.60 -1.33 13.77
CA GLN A 192 5.59 -1.72 14.78
C GLN A 192 7.02 -1.92 14.24
N ALA A 193 7.33 -1.36 13.06
CA ALA A 193 8.68 -1.43 12.50
C ALA A 193 9.61 -0.43 13.20
N THR A 194 10.88 -0.78 13.34
CA THR A 194 11.91 0.09 13.92
C THR A 194 12.73 0.75 12.82
N LEU A 195 12.65 2.08 12.70
CA LEU A 195 13.42 2.90 11.75
C LEU A 195 14.46 3.78 12.46
N HIS A 196 15.13 3.22 13.47
CA HIS A 196 16.10 3.97 14.25
C HIS A 196 17.34 4.32 13.44
N ASN A 197 17.75 5.59 13.42
CA ASN A 197 18.91 6.05 12.64
C ASN A 197 18.81 5.68 11.14
N THR A 198 17.62 5.41 10.63
CA THR A 198 17.41 5.03 9.24
C THR A 198 17.49 6.27 8.35
N ASN A 199 18.20 6.15 7.22
CA ASN A 199 18.25 7.23 6.24
C ASN A 199 17.04 7.13 5.28
N CYS A 200 16.11 8.07 5.42
CA CYS A 200 14.86 8.15 4.66
C CYS A 200 14.86 9.32 3.65
N ILE A 201 16.03 9.80 3.23
CA ILE A 201 16.14 10.88 2.24
C ILE A 201 15.55 10.44 0.90
N LYS A 202 14.66 11.25 0.33
CA LYS A 202 13.95 10.98 -0.94
C LYS A 202 13.08 9.72 -0.92
N THR A 203 12.85 9.13 0.24
CA THR A 203 12.00 7.96 0.39
C THR A 203 10.54 8.32 0.19
N ASN A 204 9.78 7.45 -0.48
CA ASN A 204 8.36 7.62 -0.70
C ASN A 204 7.55 6.80 0.31
N PHE A 205 6.90 7.48 1.26
CA PHE A 205 5.99 6.87 2.25
C PHE A 205 4.51 7.03 1.87
N SER A 206 4.14 7.35 0.62
CA SER A 206 2.74 7.58 0.30
C SER A 206 1.86 6.36 0.57
N GLY A 207 0.78 6.54 1.32
CA GLY A 207 -0.15 5.48 1.70
C GLY A 207 0.39 4.44 2.69
N VAL A 208 1.55 4.67 3.29
CA VAL A 208 2.16 3.69 4.21
C VAL A 208 1.37 3.58 5.51
N ASP A 209 1.20 2.37 6.01
CA ASP A 209 0.72 2.13 7.37
C ASP A 209 1.88 2.22 8.37
N LEU A 210 1.94 3.32 9.11
CA LEU A 210 2.96 3.63 10.12
C LEU A 210 2.49 3.39 11.56
N THR A 211 1.44 2.60 11.77
CA THR A 211 0.90 2.36 13.12
C THR A 211 1.98 1.80 14.05
N GLU A 212 2.33 2.55 15.10
CA GLU A 212 3.37 2.20 16.07
C GLU A 212 4.78 2.03 15.45
N ALA A 213 5.03 2.59 14.26
CA ALA A 213 6.37 2.61 13.68
C ALA A 213 7.28 3.61 14.41
N GLU A 214 8.51 3.23 14.72
CA GLU A 214 9.44 4.04 15.52
C GLU A 214 10.49 4.74 14.66
N PHE A 215 10.58 6.07 14.74
CA PHE A 215 11.50 6.88 13.91
C PHE A 215 12.64 7.54 14.69
N THR A 216 13.07 6.96 15.82
CA THR A 216 14.12 7.55 16.66
C THR A 216 15.38 7.89 15.86
N ASP A 217 15.74 9.17 15.79
CA ASP A 217 16.89 9.69 15.05
C ASP A 217 16.91 9.36 13.54
N ALA A 218 15.77 9.02 12.95
CA ALA A 218 15.65 8.82 11.50
C ALA A 218 15.98 10.12 10.75
N LEU A 219 16.53 10.00 9.53
CA LEU A 219 16.94 11.16 8.72
C LEU A 219 15.98 11.38 7.54
N PHE A 220 15.24 12.48 7.59
CA PHE A 220 14.31 12.90 6.53
C PHE A 220 14.94 13.99 5.67
N GLY A 221 14.53 14.06 4.41
CA GLY A 221 14.91 15.13 3.49
C GLY A 221 14.47 14.81 2.07
N HIS A 222 13.69 15.70 1.47
CA HIS A 222 12.95 15.41 0.24
C HIS A 222 12.07 14.14 0.33
N THR A 223 11.73 13.72 1.55
CA THR A 223 10.91 12.55 1.83
C THR A 223 9.47 12.88 1.45
N ILE A 224 8.76 11.94 0.82
CA ILE A 224 7.37 12.14 0.39
C ILE A 224 6.45 11.44 1.37
N ILE A 225 5.48 12.15 1.92
CA ILE A 225 4.51 11.65 2.90
C ILE A 225 3.13 12.14 2.44
N THR A 226 2.46 11.35 1.60
CA THR A 226 1.11 11.68 1.12
C THR A 226 0.11 10.59 1.45
N GLY A 227 -1.14 10.95 1.70
CA GLY A 227 -2.18 9.98 2.06
C GLY A 227 -1.88 9.12 3.31
N THR A 228 -0.90 9.49 4.14
CA THR A 228 -0.38 8.67 5.24
C THR A 228 -0.95 9.13 6.58
N ASP A 229 -1.17 8.21 7.52
CA ASP A 229 -1.57 8.56 8.89
C ASP A 229 -0.35 8.46 9.82
N MET A 230 0.11 9.61 10.30
CA MET A 230 1.26 9.75 11.19
C MET A 230 0.84 9.82 12.68
N SER A 231 -0.45 9.71 13.01
CA SER A 231 -0.96 9.91 14.38
C SER A 231 -0.46 8.86 15.39
N GLN A 232 -0.13 7.67 14.89
CA GLN A 232 0.38 6.53 15.67
C GLN A 232 1.88 6.29 15.44
N ALA A 233 2.54 7.12 14.62
CA ALA A 233 3.97 7.04 14.43
C ALA A 233 4.70 7.58 15.67
N LEU A 234 5.74 6.89 16.11
CA LEU A 234 6.45 7.16 17.34
C LEU A 234 7.76 7.91 17.06
N SER A 235 8.22 8.67 18.06
CA SER A 235 9.50 9.41 18.02
C SER A 235 9.60 10.51 16.96
N LEU A 236 8.47 11.02 16.44
CA LEU A 236 8.46 12.11 15.44
C LEU A 236 9.31 13.35 15.81
N PRO A 237 9.36 13.83 17.07
CA PRO A 237 10.20 14.99 17.44
C PRO A 237 11.71 14.73 17.33
N THR A 238 12.13 13.47 17.31
CA THR A 238 13.55 13.09 17.22
C THR A 238 14.02 12.94 15.77
N ILE A 239 13.09 12.99 14.81
CA ILE A 239 13.44 12.93 13.39
C ILE A 239 14.36 14.09 13.06
N ARG A 240 15.47 13.76 12.41
CA ARG A 240 16.44 14.72 11.92
C ARG A 240 16.07 15.10 10.49
N HIS A 241 16.23 16.37 10.15
CA HIS A 241 15.87 16.88 8.83
C HIS A 241 17.12 17.42 8.12
N ALA A 242 17.50 16.77 7.02
CA ALA A 242 18.59 17.21 6.14
C ALA A 242 18.12 18.22 5.08
N ALA A 243 16.82 18.22 4.76
CA ALA A 243 16.16 19.10 3.81
C ALA A 243 14.64 19.12 4.08
N PRO A 244 13.88 20.06 3.50
CA PRO A 244 12.42 20.01 3.53
C PRO A 244 11.86 18.72 2.93
N SER A 245 10.71 18.28 3.44
CA SER A 245 9.99 17.08 2.99
C SER A 245 8.58 17.47 2.53
N PHE A 246 7.94 16.58 1.76
CA PHE A 246 6.66 16.86 1.13
C PHE A 246 5.54 16.19 1.91
N ILE A 247 4.64 17.00 2.49
CA ILE A 247 3.43 16.53 3.16
C ILE A 247 2.20 17.11 2.45
N ASP A 248 1.17 16.30 2.23
CA ASP A 248 -0.07 16.78 1.63
C ASP A 248 -1.14 17.09 2.69
N VAL A 249 -2.16 17.84 2.26
CA VAL A 249 -3.29 18.22 3.14
C VAL A 249 -4.01 16.97 3.66
N SER A 250 -4.09 15.90 2.87
CA SER A 250 -4.74 14.66 3.29
C SER A 250 -4.04 14.00 4.48
N THR A 251 -2.70 13.95 4.47
CA THR A 251 -1.88 13.43 5.58
C THR A 251 -2.04 14.30 6.81
N LEU A 252 -2.01 15.63 6.67
CA LEU A 252 -2.24 16.55 7.79
C LEU A 252 -3.62 16.34 8.42
N LEU A 253 -4.66 16.11 7.63
CA LEU A 253 -6.00 15.87 8.15
C LEU A 253 -6.14 14.52 8.84
N LYS A 254 -5.53 13.46 8.30
CA LYS A 254 -5.56 12.10 8.90
C LYS A 254 -4.80 12.06 10.22
N SER A 255 -3.61 12.66 10.26
CA SER A 255 -2.64 12.47 11.34
C SER A 255 -2.95 13.27 12.62
N GLY A 256 -3.91 14.19 12.58
CA GLY A 256 -4.17 15.08 13.71
C GLY A 256 -2.94 15.92 14.10
N LEU A 257 -2.80 16.23 15.39
CA LEU A 257 -1.72 17.09 15.91
C LEU A 257 -0.36 16.41 15.79
N LEU A 258 0.42 16.84 14.79
CA LEU A 258 1.82 16.47 14.65
C LEU A 258 2.70 17.44 15.45
N PRO A 259 3.85 16.98 15.99
CA PRO A 259 4.75 17.83 16.77
C PRO A 259 5.26 19.04 15.97
N GLU A 260 5.35 20.21 16.62
CA GLU A 260 5.82 21.44 15.97
C GLU A 260 7.23 21.30 15.39
N ASP A 261 8.15 20.67 16.12
CA ASP A 261 9.54 20.48 15.67
C ASP A 261 9.61 19.65 14.39
N PHE A 262 8.73 18.65 14.26
CA PHE A 262 8.59 17.87 13.03
C PHE A 262 8.03 18.73 11.89
N LEU A 263 6.99 19.52 12.13
CA LEU A 263 6.39 20.41 11.13
C LEU A 263 7.38 21.47 10.63
N ARG A 264 8.14 22.10 11.53
CA ARG A 264 9.24 23.01 11.17
C ARG A 264 10.32 22.27 10.38
N GLY A 265 10.70 21.07 10.83
CA GLY A 265 11.72 20.24 10.21
C GLY A 265 11.39 19.84 8.77
N ILE A 266 10.13 19.52 8.45
CA ILE A 266 9.70 19.25 7.07
C ILE A 266 9.61 20.54 6.21
N GLY A 267 9.79 21.72 6.79
CA GLY A 267 9.84 23.01 6.09
C GLY A 267 8.53 23.80 6.12
N LEU A 268 7.63 23.50 7.06
CA LEU A 268 6.39 24.27 7.21
C LEU A 268 6.69 25.60 7.95
N PRO A 269 6.27 26.76 7.42
CA PRO A 269 6.44 28.04 8.11
C PRO A 269 5.68 28.09 9.45
N ASP A 270 6.18 28.87 10.40
CA ASP A 270 5.56 29.05 11.71
C ASP A 270 4.13 29.62 11.58
N GLU A 271 3.90 30.58 10.66
CA GLU A 271 2.55 31.16 10.48
C GLU A 271 1.52 30.10 10.03
N LEU A 272 1.94 29.17 9.18
CA LEU A 272 1.06 28.09 8.73
C LEU A 272 0.85 27.05 9.84
N THR A 273 1.87 26.81 10.65
CA THR A 273 1.80 25.90 11.81
C THR A 273 0.82 26.43 12.86
N ASP A 274 0.87 27.73 13.15
CA ASP A 274 -0.05 28.41 14.07
C ASP A 274 -1.50 28.36 13.56
N HIS A 275 -1.71 28.65 12.27
CA HIS A 275 -3.03 28.56 11.65
C HIS A 275 -3.59 27.13 11.64
N LEU A 276 -2.75 26.11 11.43
CA LEU A 276 -3.18 24.72 11.53
C LEU A 276 -3.61 24.37 12.96
N ALA A 277 -2.90 24.87 13.98
CA ALA A 277 -3.30 24.69 15.37
C ALA A 277 -4.65 25.38 15.68
N GLU A 278 -4.88 26.58 15.16
CA GLU A 278 -6.13 27.33 15.34
C GLU A 278 -7.32 26.68 14.60
N LEU A 279 -7.15 26.31 13.32
CA LEU A 279 -8.15 25.62 12.52
C LEU A 279 -8.60 24.30 13.15
N ARG A 280 -7.74 23.68 13.96
CA ARG A 280 -8.04 22.44 14.68
C ARG A 280 -8.74 22.66 16.03
N ARG A 281 -8.55 23.81 16.69
CA ARG A 281 -9.37 24.19 17.87
C ARG A 281 -10.81 24.49 17.47
N ARG A 282 -11.01 24.98 16.25
CA ARG A 282 -12.34 25.10 15.65
C ARG A 282 -12.78 23.71 15.21
N SER A 283 -14.01 23.33 15.54
CA SER A 283 -14.68 22.16 14.95
C SER A 283 -14.96 22.45 13.47
N VAL A 284 -13.91 22.59 12.66
CA VAL A 284 -14.06 22.76 11.21
C VAL A 284 -14.48 21.41 10.68
N SER A 285 -15.75 21.32 10.30
CA SER A 285 -16.26 20.12 9.68
C SER A 285 -15.71 20.05 8.25
N TRP A 286 -14.74 19.16 8.02
CA TRP A 286 -14.14 18.91 6.72
C TRP A 286 -15.10 18.11 5.83
N HIS A 287 -16.32 18.60 5.64
CA HIS A 287 -17.25 18.02 4.69
C HIS A 287 -16.74 18.26 3.28
N SER A 288 -16.74 17.20 2.50
CA SER A 288 -16.40 17.18 1.10
C SER A 288 -17.49 16.39 0.40
N VAL A 289 -17.87 16.81 -0.80
CA VAL A 289 -19.06 16.31 -1.46
C VAL A 289 -18.73 15.85 -2.88
N LEU A 290 -19.05 14.61 -3.22
CA LEU A 290 -18.99 14.13 -4.61
C LEU A 290 -20.37 14.15 -5.23
N ILE A 291 -20.54 14.88 -6.33
CA ILE A 291 -21.77 14.92 -7.10
C ILE A 291 -21.65 13.89 -8.23
N THR A 292 -22.42 12.81 -8.17
CA THR A 292 -22.40 11.75 -9.17
C THR A 292 -23.64 11.84 -10.06
N TYR A 293 -23.43 11.89 -11.38
CA TYR A 293 -24.50 12.21 -12.34
C TYR A 293 -24.29 11.53 -13.69
N SER A 294 -25.37 11.36 -14.46
CA SER A 294 -25.31 11.00 -15.89
C SER A 294 -25.13 12.25 -16.75
N GLN A 295 -24.67 12.09 -17.99
CA GLN A 295 -24.49 13.22 -18.90
C GLN A 295 -25.76 14.06 -19.14
N GLU A 296 -26.93 13.42 -19.10
CA GLU A 296 -28.22 14.09 -19.21
C GLU A 296 -28.50 15.03 -18.02
N ASP A 297 -27.91 14.75 -16.85
CA ASP A 297 -28.05 15.54 -15.63
C ASP A 297 -26.91 16.58 -15.47
N ARG A 298 -26.04 16.75 -16.47
CA ARG A 298 -24.83 17.59 -16.36
C ARG A 298 -25.11 19.04 -15.99
N LEU A 299 -26.10 19.67 -16.63
CA LEU A 299 -26.43 21.07 -16.36
C LEU A 299 -26.91 21.28 -14.91
N PHE A 300 -27.66 20.31 -14.37
CA PHE A 300 -28.05 20.32 -12.97
C PHE A 300 -26.84 20.17 -12.05
N ALA A 301 -25.95 19.23 -12.35
CA ALA A 301 -24.77 18.94 -11.54
C ALA A 301 -23.80 20.13 -11.51
N GLU A 302 -23.55 20.79 -12.65
CA GLU A 302 -22.73 22.00 -12.75
C GLU A 302 -23.35 23.15 -11.93
N ALA A 303 -24.66 23.38 -12.03
CA ALA A 303 -25.34 24.41 -11.23
C ALA A 303 -25.29 24.12 -9.72
N LEU A 304 -25.44 22.86 -9.31
CA LEU A 304 -25.33 22.44 -7.92
C LEU A 304 -23.90 22.60 -7.40
N TYR A 305 -22.90 22.28 -8.24
CA TYR A 305 -21.49 22.47 -7.90
C TYR A 305 -21.18 23.94 -7.60
N GLU A 306 -21.59 24.87 -8.47
CA GLU A 306 -21.37 26.31 -8.27
C GLU A 306 -22.06 26.78 -6.97
N ALA A 307 -23.33 26.41 -6.79
CA ALA A 307 -24.10 26.81 -5.61
C ALA A 307 -23.52 26.28 -4.28
N LEU A 308 -22.91 25.09 -4.29
CA LEU A 308 -22.23 24.52 -3.13
C LEU A 308 -20.89 25.21 -2.88
N GLN A 309 -20.09 25.48 -3.92
CA GLN A 309 -18.80 26.20 -3.79
C GLN A 309 -19.00 27.63 -3.25
N ASP A 310 -20.02 28.35 -3.72
CA ASP A 310 -20.37 29.69 -3.23
C ASP A 310 -20.73 29.71 -1.74
N ARG A 311 -21.19 28.56 -1.21
CA ARG A 311 -21.49 28.35 0.21
C ARG A 311 -20.30 27.79 0.99
N GLY A 312 -19.11 27.75 0.39
CA GLY A 312 -17.88 27.25 0.99
C GLY A 312 -17.81 25.73 1.11
N ILE A 313 -18.69 24.99 0.41
CA ILE A 313 -18.69 23.54 0.43
C ILE A 313 -17.71 23.02 -0.61
N ARG A 314 -16.72 22.25 -0.16
CA ARG A 314 -15.79 21.57 -1.05
C ARG A 314 -16.52 20.46 -1.78
N CYS A 315 -16.72 20.60 -3.08
CA CYS A 315 -17.38 19.59 -3.89
C CYS A 315 -16.64 19.29 -5.19
N TRP A 316 -16.88 18.11 -5.76
CA TRP A 316 -16.33 17.66 -7.04
C TRP A 316 -17.42 17.03 -7.88
N LEU A 317 -17.27 17.13 -9.20
CA LEU A 317 -18.14 16.52 -10.20
C LEU A 317 -17.58 15.16 -10.59
N ASN A 318 -18.45 14.15 -10.68
CA ASN A 318 -18.14 12.84 -11.24
C ASN A 318 -19.24 12.44 -12.24
N GLY A 319 -19.02 12.78 -13.50
CA GLY A 319 -19.90 12.45 -14.61
C GLY A 319 -19.55 11.10 -15.20
N TYR A 320 -20.55 10.22 -15.35
CA TYR A 320 -20.34 8.92 -15.98
C TYR A 320 -20.66 8.99 -17.48
N ASP A 321 -19.61 8.87 -18.30
CA ASP A 321 -19.74 8.52 -19.72
C ASP A 321 -20.03 7.02 -19.88
N ASN A 322 -20.58 6.62 -21.03
CA ASN A 322 -20.80 5.20 -21.37
C ASN A 322 -19.49 4.37 -21.44
N SER A 323 -18.33 4.92 -21.07
CA SER A 323 -17.07 4.21 -20.91
C SER A 323 -16.74 3.99 -19.43
N THR A 324 -16.33 2.78 -19.13
CA THR A 324 -15.85 2.27 -17.84
C THR A 324 -14.78 3.16 -17.19
N ALA A 325 -15.21 4.21 -16.48
CA ALA A 325 -14.36 4.85 -15.50
C ALA A 325 -14.30 3.91 -14.28
N GLU A 326 -13.13 3.28 -14.12
CA GLU A 326 -12.71 2.66 -12.87
C GLU A 326 -12.65 3.77 -11.81
N MET A 327 -13.51 3.66 -10.81
CA MET A 327 -13.38 4.47 -9.61
C MET A 327 -12.27 3.88 -8.77
N ASP A 328 -11.05 4.37 -8.95
CA ASP A 328 -10.00 4.13 -7.98
C ASP A 328 -9.79 5.34 -7.06
N ALA A 329 -10.11 5.10 -5.79
CA ALA A 329 -9.41 5.60 -4.61
C ALA A 329 -9.32 7.12 -4.32
N GLY A 330 -10.12 7.99 -4.94
CA GLY A 330 -10.07 9.44 -4.65
C GLY A 330 -10.94 9.95 -3.49
N ILE A 331 -11.91 9.18 -3.00
CA ILE A 331 -12.94 9.69 -2.08
C ILE A 331 -12.52 9.44 -0.63
N HIS A 332 -12.28 10.53 0.09
CA HIS A 332 -11.87 10.51 1.48
C HIS A 332 -12.92 9.82 2.37
N PRO A 333 -12.50 9.26 3.52
CA PRO A 333 -13.43 8.66 4.50
C PRO A 333 -14.48 9.61 5.07
N TRP A 334 -14.42 10.91 4.79
CA TRP A 334 -15.28 11.91 5.43
C TRP A 334 -16.34 12.50 4.47
N ASP A 335 -16.36 12.01 3.23
CA ASP A 335 -17.09 12.62 2.12
C ASP A 335 -18.55 12.14 2.04
N ALA A 336 -19.44 13.02 1.58
CA ALA A 336 -20.80 12.70 1.22
C ALA A 336 -20.92 12.51 -0.30
N VAL A 337 -21.73 11.54 -0.73
CA VAL A 337 -22.08 11.32 -2.14
C VAL A 337 -23.48 11.85 -2.38
N LEU A 338 -23.59 12.84 -3.27
CA LEU A 338 -24.86 13.30 -3.81
C LEU A 338 -25.15 12.56 -5.11
N LEU A 339 -26.12 11.64 -5.05
CA LEU A 339 -26.49 10.84 -6.21
C LEU A 339 -27.65 11.51 -6.94
N CYS A 340 -27.40 12.03 -8.15
CA CYS A 340 -28.44 12.49 -9.06
C CYS A 340 -29.36 11.32 -9.42
N CYS A 341 -30.57 11.34 -8.87
CA CYS A 341 -31.59 10.32 -9.04
C CYS A 341 -32.61 10.77 -10.09
N SER A 342 -32.17 10.75 -11.36
CA SER A 342 -33.03 10.83 -12.53
C SER A 342 -33.26 9.45 -13.14
N ARG A 343 -34.20 9.33 -14.08
CA ARG A 343 -34.34 8.16 -14.94
C ARG A 343 -33.07 7.89 -15.74
N ALA A 344 -32.35 8.91 -16.19
CA ALA A 344 -31.12 8.75 -16.97
C ALA A 344 -30.00 8.12 -16.14
N SER A 345 -29.85 8.56 -14.89
CA SER A 345 -28.86 8.02 -13.95
C SER A 345 -29.24 6.62 -13.44
N LEU A 346 -30.45 6.45 -12.91
CA LEU A 346 -30.86 5.22 -12.22
C LEU A 346 -31.17 4.03 -13.15
N THR A 347 -31.22 4.25 -14.47
CA THR A 347 -31.31 3.15 -15.44
C THR A 347 -29.96 2.54 -15.82
N LYS A 348 -28.85 3.12 -15.37
CA LYS A 348 -27.48 2.69 -15.68
C LYS A 348 -26.87 1.88 -14.53
N GLY A 349 -25.98 0.93 -14.86
CA GLY A 349 -25.37 0.04 -13.87
C GLY A 349 -24.43 0.74 -12.88
N TRP A 350 -23.84 1.87 -13.26
CA TRP A 350 -22.93 2.62 -12.40
C TRP A 350 -23.64 3.20 -11.17
N ALA A 351 -24.88 3.68 -11.30
CA ALA A 351 -25.62 4.29 -10.19
C ALA A 351 -25.92 3.27 -9.08
N ALA A 352 -26.24 2.03 -9.47
CA ALA A 352 -26.40 0.91 -8.55
C ALA A 352 -25.08 0.54 -7.84
N ARG A 353 -23.94 0.63 -8.53
CA ARG A 353 -22.62 0.39 -7.98
C ARG A 353 -22.24 1.48 -6.97
N GLU A 354 -22.50 2.75 -7.31
CA GLU A 354 -22.23 3.90 -6.45
C GLU A 354 -23.03 3.84 -5.14
N ALA A 355 -24.33 3.60 -5.26
CA ALA A 355 -25.20 3.45 -4.10
C ALA A 355 -24.75 2.30 -3.20
N ARG A 356 -24.37 1.15 -3.80
CA ARG A 356 -23.89 0.00 -3.04
C ARG A 356 -22.59 0.31 -2.29
N TRP A 357 -21.61 0.90 -2.97
CA TRP A 357 -20.34 1.30 -2.37
C TRP A 357 -20.56 2.23 -1.16
N ALA A 358 -21.40 3.25 -1.31
CA ALA A 358 -21.71 4.16 -0.22
C ALA A 358 -22.40 3.44 0.96
N LEU A 359 -23.36 2.56 0.67
CA LEU A 359 -24.10 1.78 1.67
C LEU A 359 -23.23 0.75 2.42
N GLU A 360 -22.25 0.14 1.76
CA GLU A 360 -21.27 -0.76 2.37
C GLU A 360 -20.32 0.02 3.28
N ARG A 361 -19.87 1.21 2.84
CA ARG A 361 -18.99 2.10 3.61
C ARG A 361 -19.64 2.64 4.88
N GLU A 362 -20.95 2.88 4.88
CA GLU A 362 -21.71 3.19 6.10
C GLU A 362 -21.76 2.00 7.06
N GLY A 363 -21.82 0.78 6.53
CA GLY A 363 -21.93 -0.47 7.29
C GLY A 363 -20.67 -0.86 8.04
N SER A 364 -19.49 -0.55 7.50
CA SER A 364 -18.17 -0.88 8.07
C SER A 364 -17.78 -0.04 9.30
N ARG A 365 -18.55 1.00 9.65
CA ARG A 365 -18.30 1.84 10.83
C ARG A 365 -18.99 1.30 12.09
N LYS A 366 -18.32 1.43 13.23
CA LYS A 366 -18.92 1.19 14.57
C LYS A 366 -20.21 2.00 14.70
N LYS A 367 -21.30 1.40 15.21
CA LYS A 367 -22.65 1.99 15.26
C LYS A 367 -22.70 3.44 15.77
N ARG A 368 -21.86 3.80 16.76
CA ARG A 368 -21.79 5.15 17.34
C ARG A 368 -21.21 6.25 16.43
N PHE A 369 -20.59 5.87 15.31
CA PHE A 369 -19.96 6.78 14.33
C PHE A 369 -20.52 6.59 12.91
N ARG A 370 -21.70 5.96 12.78
CA ARG A 370 -22.38 5.82 11.49
C ARG A 370 -22.88 7.19 11.04
N LYS A 371 -22.17 7.76 10.08
CA LYS A 371 -22.59 8.96 9.36
C LYS A 371 -23.23 8.54 8.05
N GLN A 372 -24.31 9.20 7.66
CA GLN A 372 -24.91 9.03 6.35
C GLN A 372 -23.92 9.54 5.29
N VAL A 373 -23.51 8.66 4.37
CA VAL A 373 -22.60 8.95 3.26
C VAL A 373 -23.41 9.27 2.00
N LEU A 374 -24.50 8.55 1.75
CA LEU A 374 -25.32 8.72 0.54
C LEU A 374 -26.52 9.63 0.77
N LEU A 375 -26.62 10.71 -0.02
CA LEU A 375 -27.78 11.61 -0.11
C LEU A 375 -28.38 11.56 -1.52
N PRO A 376 -29.59 10.99 -1.70
CA PRO A 376 -30.25 10.94 -3.00
C PRO A 376 -30.85 12.31 -3.38
N LEU A 377 -30.63 12.73 -4.63
CA LEU A 377 -31.19 13.95 -5.22
C LEU A 377 -32.26 13.59 -6.24
N ASN A 378 -33.54 13.72 -5.90
CA ASN A 378 -34.64 13.38 -6.80
C ASN A 378 -34.85 14.48 -7.86
N LEU A 379 -34.64 14.13 -9.13
CA LEU A 379 -34.72 15.07 -10.25
C LEU A 379 -36.01 14.95 -11.06
N ASP A 380 -36.61 13.76 -11.14
CA ASP A 380 -37.77 13.49 -12.02
C ASP A 380 -38.79 12.49 -11.46
N ASN A 381 -38.73 12.17 -10.17
CA ASN A 381 -39.56 11.16 -9.48
C ASN A 381 -39.38 9.72 -9.95
N TYR A 382 -38.43 9.42 -10.85
CA TYR A 382 -38.18 8.04 -11.29
C TYR A 382 -37.77 7.12 -10.14
N LEU A 383 -37.10 7.67 -9.12
CA LEU A 383 -36.67 6.98 -7.90
C LEU A 383 -37.82 6.24 -7.18
N PHE A 384 -39.05 6.76 -7.29
CA PHE A 384 -40.24 6.21 -6.61
C PHE A 384 -41.05 5.23 -7.48
N THR A 385 -40.58 4.91 -8.69
CA THR A 385 -41.28 3.98 -9.58
C THR A 385 -40.96 2.52 -9.25
N GLU A 386 -41.92 1.62 -9.49
CA GLU A 386 -41.73 0.17 -9.31
C GLU A 386 -40.60 -0.38 -10.20
N THR A 387 -40.42 0.22 -11.38
CA THR A 387 -39.32 -0.09 -12.30
C THR A 387 -37.95 0.22 -11.70
N CYS A 388 -37.84 1.30 -10.92
CA CYS A 388 -36.60 1.64 -10.22
C CYS A 388 -36.34 0.69 -9.04
N ARG A 389 -37.40 0.38 -8.26
CA ARG A 389 -37.36 -0.53 -7.11
C ARG A 389 -36.75 -1.89 -7.44
N THR A 390 -37.09 -2.44 -8.60
CA THR A 390 -36.59 -3.76 -9.02
C THR A 390 -35.16 -3.74 -9.56
N ARG A 391 -34.62 -2.57 -9.94
CA ARG A 391 -33.29 -2.44 -10.54
C ARG A 391 -32.18 -2.11 -9.56
N LEU A 392 -32.46 -1.31 -8.53
CA LEU A 392 -31.44 -0.85 -7.58
C LEU A 392 -31.32 -1.80 -6.38
N PRO A 393 -30.18 -2.48 -6.18
CA PRO A 393 -29.96 -3.31 -5.01
C PRO A 393 -30.02 -2.47 -3.73
N GLY A 394 -30.79 -2.91 -2.74
CA GLY A 394 -30.97 -2.17 -1.49
C GLY A 394 -31.79 -0.88 -1.65
N TRP A 395 -32.63 -0.78 -2.68
CA TRP A 395 -33.52 0.37 -2.95
C TRP A 395 -34.26 0.88 -1.70
N GLU A 396 -34.80 -0.01 -0.86
CA GLU A 396 -35.51 0.35 0.37
C GLU A 396 -34.62 1.23 1.28
N ARG A 397 -33.34 0.88 1.41
CA ARG A 397 -32.35 1.66 2.18
C ARG A 397 -32.02 3.01 1.56
N ILE A 398 -32.32 3.23 0.29
CA ILE A 398 -32.11 4.50 -0.42
C ILE A 398 -33.33 5.40 -0.25
N VAL A 399 -34.54 4.85 -0.44
CA VAL A 399 -35.79 5.64 -0.34
C VAL A 399 -36.20 5.97 1.09
N ASP A 400 -35.77 5.19 2.07
CA ASP A 400 -35.96 5.48 3.50
C ASP A 400 -35.10 6.66 4.00
N ARG A 401 -34.27 7.24 3.13
CA ARG A 401 -33.40 8.37 3.46
C ARG A 401 -34.11 9.70 3.29
N LYS A 402 -33.52 10.76 3.85
CA LYS A 402 -33.85 12.12 3.44
C LYS A 402 -33.48 12.31 1.96
N ILE A 403 -34.50 12.51 1.13
CA ILE A 403 -34.37 12.78 -0.31
C ILE A 403 -34.56 14.27 -0.54
N PHE A 404 -33.67 14.87 -1.32
CA PHE A 404 -33.76 16.29 -1.71
C PHE A 404 -34.42 16.38 -3.07
N ALA A 405 -35.51 17.13 -3.17
CA ALA A 405 -36.30 17.22 -4.39
C ALA A 405 -35.89 18.47 -5.18
N PHE A 406 -35.28 18.24 -6.34
CA PHE A 406 -34.87 19.27 -7.29
C PHE A 406 -35.71 19.21 -8.57
N LEU A 407 -37.02 18.96 -8.40
CA LEU A 407 -37.99 18.96 -9.48
C LEU A 407 -38.04 20.37 -10.10
N ASP A 408 -37.97 20.45 -11.43
CA ASP A 408 -38.05 21.71 -12.18
C ASP A 408 -37.05 22.79 -11.71
N TYR A 409 -35.83 22.38 -11.36
CA TYR A 409 -34.77 23.25 -10.81
C TYR A 409 -34.42 24.47 -11.67
N ALA A 410 -34.71 24.43 -12.98
CA ALA A 410 -34.50 25.54 -13.91
C ALA A 410 -35.52 26.69 -13.75
N THR A 411 -36.62 26.47 -13.02
CA THR A 411 -37.70 27.44 -12.82
C THR A 411 -37.83 27.84 -11.35
N SER A 412 -37.31 29.04 -11.02
CA SER A 412 -37.52 29.81 -9.77
C SER A 412 -36.67 29.45 -8.53
N GLY A 413 -36.60 30.41 -7.58
CA GLY A 413 -35.77 30.45 -6.36
C GLY A 413 -35.97 29.33 -5.32
N MET A 414 -36.61 28.23 -5.70
CA MET A 414 -36.65 26.98 -4.93
C MET A 414 -35.33 26.22 -4.95
N PHE A 415 -34.51 26.41 -6.00
CA PHE A 415 -33.20 25.77 -6.11
C PHE A 415 -32.29 26.12 -4.93
N ASP A 416 -32.08 27.42 -4.67
CA ASP A 416 -31.25 27.88 -3.55
C ASP A 416 -31.79 27.40 -2.20
N LEU A 417 -33.11 27.40 -2.01
CA LEU A 417 -33.73 26.89 -0.78
C LEU A 417 -33.43 25.39 -0.57
N GLN A 418 -33.49 24.59 -1.62
CA GLN A 418 -33.16 23.17 -1.57
C GLN A 418 -31.66 22.95 -1.34
N VAL A 419 -30.80 23.77 -1.95
CA VAL A 419 -29.35 23.76 -1.68
C VAL A 419 -29.08 24.10 -0.21
N ASP A 420 -29.74 25.10 0.37
CA ASP A 420 -29.58 25.46 1.78
C ASP A 420 -30.05 24.33 2.71
N GLN A 421 -31.16 23.67 2.38
CA GLN A 421 -31.62 22.48 3.12
C GLN A 421 -30.63 21.31 3.02
N LEU A 422 -29.99 21.15 1.85
CA LEU A 422 -28.95 20.17 1.62
C LEU A 422 -27.69 20.47 2.43
N VAL A 423 -27.20 21.72 2.42
CA VAL A 423 -26.04 22.17 3.22
C VAL A 423 -26.29 21.96 4.72
N ASN A 424 -27.49 22.27 5.20
CA ASN A 424 -27.89 21.98 6.58
C ASN A 424 -27.83 20.48 6.89
N ALA A 425 -28.31 19.63 5.98
CA ALA A 425 -28.30 18.19 6.17
C ALA A 425 -26.91 17.56 6.10
N LEU A 426 -25.97 18.20 5.39
CA LEU A 426 -24.55 17.83 5.43
C LEU A 426 -23.92 18.13 6.80
N GLY A 427 -24.61 18.82 7.72
CA GLY A 427 -24.13 19.08 9.07
C GLY A 427 -23.06 20.17 9.11
N ILE A 428 -23.11 21.13 8.18
CA ILE A 428 -22.09 22.17 7.98
C ILE A 428 -22.44 23.46 8.75
N ASN A 429 -23.69 23.63 9.17
CA ASN A 429 -24.07 24.67 10.13
C ASN A 429 -23.81 24.18 11.56
N GLY A 430 -22.54 24.10 11.93
CA GLY A 430 -22.14 24.22 13.33
C GLY A 430 -22.14 25.69 13.70
N ASP A 431 -23.01 26.07 14.64
CA ASP A 431 -23.00 27.35 15.32
C ASP A 431 -21.58 27.91 15.52
N LEU A 432 -21.37 29.16 15.10
CA LEU A 432 -20.25 30.01 15.52
C LEU A 432 -20.34 30.42 16.99
N THR A 433 -21.25 29.83 17.77
CA THR A 433 -21.41 30.04 19.21
C THR A 433 -21.21 28.72 19.94
N LEU A 434 -20.02 28.56 20.52
CA LEU A 434 -19.69 27.49 21.47
C LEU A 434 -20.67 27.52 22.66
N PRO A 435 -21.13 26.36 23.18
CA PRO A 435 -21.23 26.22 24.61
C PRO A 435 -19.80 26.14 25.15
N ASN A 436 -19.39 27.16 25.88
CA ASN A 436 -18.41 26.97 26.95
C ASN A 436 -18.87 25.75 27.76
N ASP A 437 -18.04 24.72 27.87
CA ASP A 437 -17.62 24.19 29.17
C ASP A 437 -16.89 22.84 29.02
N ASN A 438 -15.67 22.85 29.58
CA ASN A 438 -15.01 21.75 30.29
C ASN A 438 -14.64 20.48 29.53
N PHE A 439 -13.39 20.43 29.06
CA PHE A 439 -12.52 19.29 29.38
C PHE A 439 -11.22 19.81 30.01
N VAL A 440 -11.12 19.56 31.31
CA VAL A 440 -9.93 19.73 32.15
C VAL A 440 -9.14 18.42 32.10
N LEU A 441 -7.83 18.58 31.85
CA LEU A 441 -6.69 17.64 31.96
C LEU A 441 -6.61 16.46 30.97
#